data_AF-A0A6B1B7E4-F1
#
_entry.id   AF-A0A6B1B7E4-F1
#
_cell.length_a   1.000
_cell.length_b   1.000
_cell.length_c   1.000
_cell.angle_alpha   90.00
_cell.angle_beta   90.00
_cell.angle_gamma   90.00
#
_symmetry.space_group_name_H-M   'P 1'
#
loop_
_entity.id
_entity.type
_entity.pdbx_description
1 polymer ?
#
loop_
_entity_poly.entity_id
_entity_poly.type
_entity_poly.pdbx_seq_one_letter_code
_entity_poly.pdbx_strand_id
1 'polypeptide(L)'
;MPRRAAYTRVEKTDRIRADHVVGMGDVAFRGFNCLNANCTQWIIVRDDEIGDAFDIPCPLCDFLHRSGDEVSFYNFILRDIEEDLVIEEGKFAVLVDDYLAEAGRFKYCVICNTLKPLDAFDNHAARKTKRQSECRLCKKVYNSIKNQTRTADQHREAAQKRRLYIELGGGQRIDSAAVIQRFGGSCFKCGIDLTAVDKTSERHLDHTLPAVFLWPLTTENATLLCRTHNSEKAGSWPSEIYSDDELRRLAAMTGIEYAILTGEPHFNPQAIARFGRSEEVDALLTRYAPYMDEIMRVRNRLLDATGLDIFAVSTIVSEAWVQRADELRS
;
A
#
# COMPACT_ATOMS: atom_id res chain seq x y z
N MET A 1 1.61 -16.43 -7.82
CA MET A 1 2.47 -16.65 -9.01
C MET A 1 3.94 -16.47 -8.66
N PRO A 2 4.87 -17.26 -9.25
CA PRO A 2 6.31 -17.17 -8.99
C PRO A 2 6.87 -15.84 -9.53
N ARG A 3 7.71 -15.16 -8.74
CA ARG A 3 8.38 -13.92 -9.17
C ARG A 3 9.35 -14.24 -10.32
N ARG A 4 9.46 -13.35 -11.32
CA ARG A 4 10.55 -13.42 -12.32
C ARG A 4 11.90 -13.52 -11.59
N ALA A 5 12.81 -14.36 -12.08
CA ALA A 5 14.12 -14.53 -11.49
C ALA A 5 14.89 -13.19 -11.46
N ALA A 6 15.62 -12.95 -10.37
CA ALA A 6 16.48 -11.78 -10.27
C ALA A 6 17.70 -11.97 -11.19
N TYR A 7 17.95 -11.02 -12.09
CA TYR A 7 19.14 -11.02 -12.94
C TYR A 7 20.25 -10.09 -12.41
N THR A 8 19.99 -9.36 -11.32
CA THR A 8 20.97 -8.52 -10.62
C THR A 8 20.95 -8.80 -9.12
N ARG A 9 22.14 -8.75 -8.51
CA ARG A 9 22.36 -8.92 -7.06
C ARG A 9 23.17 -7.74 -6.55
N VAL A 10 22.76 -7.20 -5.41
CA VAL A 10 23.58 -6.22 -4.68
C VAL A 10 24.57 -7.00 -3.82
N GLU A 11 25.84 -6.95 -4.20
CA GLU A 11 26.94 -7.43 -3.35
C GLU A 11 27.19 -6.43 -2.23
N LYS A 12 27.43 -6.93 -1.02
CA LYS A 12 27.59 -6.11 0.19
C LYS A 12 28.91 -6.48 0.83
N THR A 13 29.85 -5.54 0.85
CA THR A 13 31.12 -5.62 1.60
C THR A 13 31.07 -4.66 2.78
N ASP A 14 31.94 -4.87 3.77
CA ASP A 14 32.21 -3.93 4.88
C ASP A 14 30.96 -3.47 5.65
N ARG A 15 30.01 -4.39 5.84
CA ARG A 15 28.77 -4.09 6.55
C ARG A 15 29.04 -3.82 8.03
N ILE A 16 28.73 -2.61 8.47
CA ILE A 16 28.68 -2.27 9.89
C ILE A 16 27.50 -3.02 10.53
N ARG A 17 27.81 -4.00 11.38
CA ARG A 17 26.83 -4.77 12.12
C ARG A 17 27.25 -4.80 13.59
N ALA A 18 26.48 -4.12 14.43
CA ALA A 18 26.74 -4.10 15.86
C ALA A 18 26.29 -5.42 16.50
N ASP A 19 27.06 -5.93 17.46
CA ASP A 19 26.80 -7.22 18.11
C ASP A 19 25.42 -7.28 18.77
N HIS A 20 25.02 -6.18 19.44
CA HIS A 20 23.70 -6.07 20.07
C HIS A 20 22.51 -6.09 19.11
N VAL A 21 22.74 -6.04 17.79
CA VAL A 21 21.69 -6.11 16.74
C VAL A 21 21.66 -7.48 16.06
N VAL A 22 22.70 -8.30 16.22
CA VAL A 22 22.75 -9.65 15.65
C VAL A 22 21.62 -10.48 16.28
N GLY A 23 20.75 -11.07 15.45
CA GLY A 23 19.57 -11.82 15.92
C GLY A 23 18.37 -10.95 16.33
N MET A 24 18.54 -9.65 16.53
CA MET A 24 17.48 -8.77 17.06
C MET A 24 16.51 -8.23 16.01
N GLY A 25 16.67 -8.61 14.73
CA GLY A 25 15.83 -8.12 13.63
C GLY A 25 14.37 -8.56 13.67
N ASP A 26 14.01 -9.49 14.55
CA ASP A 26 12.65 -9.99 14.78
C ASP A 26 12.27 -10.01 16.27
N VAL A 27 13.03 -9.28 17.10
CA VAL A 27 12.73 -9.07 18.52
C VAL A 27 12.02 -7.73 18.67
N ALA A 28 10.95 -7.70 19.46
CA ALA A 28 10.21 -6.49 19.82
C ALA A 28 10.54 -6.09 21.25
N PHE A 29 10.44 -4.80 21.52
CA PHE A 29 10.74 -4.19 22.81
C PHE A 29 9.61 -3.24 23.19
N ARG A 30 9.33 -3.08 24.48
CA ARG A 30 8.48 -2.00 25.01
C ARG A 30 9.35 -0.88 25.52
N GLY A 31 9.00 0.35 25.16
CA GLY A 31 9.63 1.57 25.67
C GLY A 31 8.62 2.39 26.45
N PHE A 32 8.91 2.67 27.72
CA PHE A 32 8.04 3.45 28.61
C PHE A 32 8.84 4.29 29.60
N ASN A 33 8.22 5.30 30.22
CA ASN A 33 8.87 6.12 31.25
C ASN A 33 8.66 5.50 32.63
N CYS A 34 9.60 5.70 33.54
CA CYS A 34 9.41 5.29 34.92
C CYS A 34 8.17 5.98 35.53
N LEU A 35 7.32 5.23 36.25
CA LEU A 35 6.13 5.76 36.91
C LEU A 35 6.42 6.53 38.20
N ASN A 36 7.66 6.48 38.71
CA ASN A 36 8.09 7.36 39.78
C ASN A 36 8.10 8.81 39.26
N ALA A 37 7.24 9.66 39.82
CA ALA A 37 7.04 11.05 39.37
C ALA A 37 8.32 11.90 39.33
N ASN A 38 9.33 11.57 40.13
CA ASN A 38 10.61 12.29 40.16
C ASN A 38 11.67 11.69 39.21
N CYS A 39 11.34 10.66 38.44
CA CYS A 39 12.25 9.96 37.56
C CYS A 39 11.92 10.24 36.09
N THR A 40 12.92 10.64 35.31
CA THR A 40 12.79 10.88 33.86
C THR A 40 13.35 9.73 33.03
N GLN A 41 13.64 8.59 33.66
CA GLN A 41 14.28 7.47 32.98
C GLN A 41 13.29 6.82 32.00
N TRP A 42 13.72 6.72 30.75
CA TRP A 42 13.06 5.91 29.74
C TRP A 42 13.65 4.49 29.78
N ILE A 43 12.76 3.52 29.93
CA ILE A 43 13.09 2.10 30.13
C ILE A 43 12.74 1.36 28.83
N ILE A 44 13.64 0.50 28.40
CA ILE A 44 13.42 -0.43 27.29
C ILE A 44 13.60 -1.85 27.81
N VAL A 45 12.60 -2.68 27.57
CA VAL A 45 12.60 -4.11 27.91
C VAL A 45 12.14 -4.92 26.72
N ARG A 46 12.55 -6.18 26.64
CA ARG A 46 12.12 -7.06 25.55
C ARG A 46 10.70 -7.55 25.79
N ASP A 47 9.89 -7.54 24.73
CA ASP A 47 8.50 -8.01 24.79
C ASP A 47 8.39 -9.47 25.23
N ASP A 48 9.37 -10.31 24.86
CA ASP A 48 9.38 -11.74 25.20
C ASP A 48 9.90 -12.05 26.61
N GLU A 49 10.37 -11.04 27.34
CA GLU A 49 10.77 -11.15 28.74
C GLU A 49 9.69 -10.62 29.70
N ILE A 50 8.66 -9.94 29.16
CA ILE A 50 7.48 -9.52 29.92
C ILE A 50 6.48 -10.70 29.90
N GLY A 51 6.51 -11.51 30.95
CA GLY A 51 5.53 -12.57 31.17
C GLY A 51 4.18 -12.04 31.69
N ASP A 52 3.27 -12.95 32.00
CA ASP A 52 1.96 -12.62 32.62
C ASP A 52 2.12 -11.95 33.99
N ALA A 53 3.19 -12.28 34.70
CA ALA A 53 3.68 -11.57 35.87
C ALA A 53 5.09 -11.06 35.58
N PHE A 54 5.36 -9.81 35.93
CA PHE A 54 6.64 -9.15 35.69
C PHE A 54 7.03 -8.24 36.85
N ASP A 55 8.34 -8.07 37.02
CA ASP A 55 8.99 -7.17 37.97
C ASP A 55 10.11 -6.43 37.22
N ILE A 56 9.91 -5.15 36.91
CA ILE A 56 10.84 -4.37 36.08
C ILE A 56 11.37 -3.19 36.90
N PRO A 57 12.62 -3.27 37.40
CA PRO A 57 13.22 -2.16 38.13
C PRO A 57 13.64 -1.04 37.19
N CYS A 58 13.40 0.21 37.60
CA CYS A 58 13.98 1.36 36.94
C CYS A 58 15.50 1.36 37.16
N PRO A 59 16.33 1.40 36.11
CA PRO A 59 17.79 1.37 36.27
C PRO A 59 18.38 2.64 36.89
N LEU A 60 17.58 3.71 37.05
CA LEU A 60 18.03 4.98 37.60
C LEU A 60 17.61 5.20 39.06
N CYS A 61 16.38 4.84 39.42
CA CYS A 61 15.81 5.14 40.75
C CYS A 61 15.34 3.90 41.51
N ASP A 62 15.58 2.71 40.97
CA ASP A 62 15.18 1.41 41.53
C ASP A 62 13.68 1.24 41.81
N PHE A 63 12.84 2.16 41.33
CA PHE A 63 11.39 2.02 41.39
C PHE A 63 10.97 0.75 40.65
N LEU A 64 10.23 -0.12 41.34
CA LEU A 64 9.83 -1.41 40.84
C LEU A 64 8.46 -1.32 40.15
N HIS A 65 8.42 -1.61 38.85
CA HIS A 65 7.18 -1.75 38.09
C HIS A 65 6.77 -3.22 38.14
N ARG A 66 5.81 -3.55 38.99
CA ARG A 66 5.34 -4.91 39.23
C ARG A 66 3.92 -5.11 38.69
N SER A 67 3.68 -6.27 38.10
CA SER A 67 2.33 -6.66 37.67
C SER A 67 1.37 -6.76 38.86
N GLY A 68 0.19 -6.19 38.70
CA GLY A 68 -0.86 -6.08 39.72
C GLY A 68 -0.71 -4.86 40.65
N ASP A 69 0.41 -4.14 40.60
CA ASP A 69 0.59 -2.95 41.42
C ASP A 69 -0.13 -1.74 40.81
N GLU A 70 -0.63 -0.87 41.69
CA GLU A 70 -1.23 0.41 41.33
C GLU A 70 -0.34 1.57 41.77
N VAL A 71 -0.14 2.54 40.88
CA VAL A 71 0.57 3.79 41.20
C VAL A 71 -0.44 4.91 41.37
N SER A 72 -0.57 5.40 42.60
CA SER A 72 -1.46 6.52 42.92
C SER A 72 -0.76 7.87 42.67
N PHE A 73 -1.44 8.76 41.95
CA PHE A 73 -0.93 10.09 41.61
C PHE A 73 -1.55 11.20 42.46
N TYR A 74 -2.83 11.09 42.78
CA TYR A 74 -3.55 12.04 43.63
C TYR A 74 -4.81 11.41 44.22
N ASN A 75 -5.29 11.98 45.31
CA ASN A 75 -6.62 11.69 45.83
C ASN A 75 -7.62 12.65 45.16
N PHE A 76 -8.85 12.19 44.88
CA PHE A 76 -9.89 13.03 44.31
C PHE A 76 -11.15 13.02 45.17
N ILE A 77 -11.90 14.11 45.08
CA ILE A 77 -13.25 14.26 45.59
C ILE A 77 -14.06 14.85 44.44
N LEU A 78 -14.97 14.06 43.88
CA LEU A 78 -15.93 14.49 42.88
C LEU A 78 -17.14 15.10 43.59
N ARG A 79 -17.45 16.36 43.29
CA ARG A 79 -18.56 17.10 43.89
C ARG A 79 -19.54 17.59 42.83
N ASP A 80 -20.81 17.53 43.16
CA ASP A 80 -21.83 18.37 42.52
C ASP A 80 -21.69 19.80 43.08
N ILE A 81 -21.39 20.75 42.20
CA ILE A 81 -21.14 22.14 42.58
C ILE A 81 -22.46 22.90 42.78
N GLU A 82 -23.54 22.46 42.14
CA GLU A 82 -24.86 23.10 42.24
C GLU A 82 -25.60 22.68 43.51
N GLU A 83 -25.47 21.41 43.89
CA GLU A 83 -26.11 20.85 45.09
C GLU A 83 -25.20 20.84 46.34
N ASP A 84 -23.94 21.28 46.20
CA ASP A 84 -22.88 21.20 47.23
C ASP A 84 -22.73 19.80 47.85
N LEU A 85 -22.81 18.77 47.00
CA LEU A 85 -22.85 17.37 47.41
C LEU A 85 -21.58 16.63 46.95
N VAL A 86 -21.01 15.80 47.82
CA VAL A 86 -19.94 14.87 47.43
C VAL A 86 -20.55 13.65 46.74
N ILE A 87 -20.15 13.42 45.49
CA ILE A 87 -20.57 12.28 44.67
C ILE A 87 -19.67 11.07 44.96
N GLU A 88 -18.35 11.27 44.93
CA GLU A 88 -17.37 10.19 45.05
C GLU A 88 -16.05 10.70 45.63
N GLU A 89 -15.38 9.88 46.44
CA GLU A 89 -14.02 10.15 46.91
C GLU A 89 -13.15 8.91 46.65
N GLY A 90 -11.92 9.13 46.20
CA GLY A 90 -11.05 8.01 45.84
C GLY A 90 -9.61 8.41 45.57
N LYS A 91 -8.85 7.45 45.06
CA LYS A 91 -7.49 7.65 44.59
C LYS A 91 -7.48 7.51 43.07
N PHE A 92 -6.89 8.49 42.40
CA PHE A 92 -6.53 8.32 41.00
C PHE A 92 -5.26 7.48 40.96
N ALA A 93 -5.44 6.20 40.63
CA ALA A 93 -4.36 5.23 40.52
C ALA A 93 -4.39 4.57 39.14
N VAL A 94 -3.21 4.24 38.63
CA VAL A 94 -3.05 3.55 37.34
C VAL A 94 -2.42 2.20 37.62
N LEU A 95 -3.03 1.15 37.07
CA LEU A 95 -2.48 -0.20 37.09
C LEU A 95 -1.22 -0.26 36.23
N VAL A 96 -0.14 -0.81 36.78
CA VAL A 96 1.14 -0.91 36.08
C VAL A 96 1.02 -1.73 34.78
N ASP A 97 0.19 -2.77 34.78
CA ASP A 97 -0.10 -3.61 33.61
C ASP A 97 -0.68 -2.81 32.45
N ASP A 98 -1.69 -1.97 32.73
CA ASP A 98 -2.33 -1.13 31.71
C ASP A 98 -1.34 -0.11 31.14
N TYR A 99 -0.53 0.51 32.01
CA TYR A 99 0.52 1.42 31.58
C TYR A 99 1.55 0.76 30.63
N LEU A 100 1.97 -0.47 30.93
CA LEU A 100 2.88 -1.23 30.07
C LEU A 100 2.19 -1.77 28.80
N ALA A 101 0.89 -2.04 28.85
CA ALA A 101 0.12 -2.51 27.70
C ALA A 101 0.05 -1.42 26.61
N GLU A 102 -0.10 -0.16 27.00
CA GLU A 102 -0.12 1.00 26.11
C GLU A 102 1.27 1.46 25.64
N ALA A 103 2.34 0.96 26.27
CA ALA A 103 3.71 1.35 25.97
C ALA A 103 4.06 1.15 24.48
N GLY A 104 4.81 2.11 23.93
CA GLY A 104 5.27 2.08 22.55
C GLY A 104 6.12 0.83 22.29
N ARG A 105 5.93 0.22 21.12
CA ARG A 105 6.69 -0.97 20.69
C ARG A 105 7.79 -0.61 19.70
N PHE A 106 8.98 -1.15 19.91
CA PHE A 106 10.20 -0.84 19.19
C PHE A 106 10.91 -2.10 18.69
N LYS A 107 11.77 -1.96 17.68
CA LYS A 107 12.72 -3.00 17.24
C LYS A 107 13.96 -2.40 16.58
N TYR A 108 15.03 -3.18 16.51
CA TYR A 108 16.24 -2.77 15.82
C TYR A 108 16.11 -2.90 14.30
N CYS A 109 16.59 -1.88 13.58
CA CYS A 109 16.83 -1.98 12.15
C CYS A 109 18.14 -2.74 11.90
N VAL A 110 18.08 -3.85 11.18
CA VAL A 110 19.29 -4.65 10.90
C VAL A 110 20.28 -3.96 9.95
N ILE A 111 19.89 -2.88 9.28
CA ILE A 111 20.76 -2.14 8.35
C ILE A 111 21.50 -1.03 9.07
N CYS A 112 20.79 -0.12 9.74
CA CYS A 112 21.42 1.03 10.40
C CYS A 112 21.67 0.81 11.90
N ASN A 113 21.37 -0.37 12.44
CA ASN A 113 21.59 -0.75 13.84
C ASN A 113 20.84 0.10 14.89
N THR A 114 19.89 0.95 14.46
CA THR A 114 19.15 1.83 15.39
C THR A 114 17.85 1.19 15.87
N LEU A 115 17.51 1.40 17.14
CA LEU A 115 16.21 1.07 17.71
C LEU A 115 15.17 2.10 17.21
N LYS A 116 14.03 1.62 16.72
CA LYS A 116 12.97 2.45 16.15
C LYS A 116 11.59 1.90 16.49
N PRO A 117 10.56 2.75 16.55
CA PRO A 117 9.19 2.29 16.74
C PRO A 117 8.75 1.39 15.59
N LEU A 118 7.85 0.44 15.85
CA LEU A 118 7.44 -0.59 14.87
C LEU A 118 6.81 -0.01 13.60
N ASP A 119 6.18 1.16 13.68
CA ASP A 119 5.58 1.90 12.57
C ASP A 119 6.63 2.42 11.55
N ALA A 120 7.88 2.60 11.98
CA ALA A 120 9.00 2.94 11.12
C ALA A 120 9.40 1.79 10.16
N PHE A 121 8.71 0.64 10.23
CA PHE A 121 8.95 -0.55 9.43
C PHE A 121 7.70 -0.93 8.63
N ASP A 122 7.90 -1.41 7.40
CA ASP A 122 6.80 -1.89 6.57
C ASP A 122 6.25 -3.23 7.08
N ASN A 123 4.96 -3.47 6.84
CA ASN A 123 4.29 -4.71 7.20
C ASN A 123 4.90 -5.92 6.46
N HIS A 124 5.06 -7.03 7.18
CA HIS A 124 5.51 -8.31 6.63
C HIS A 124 4.98 -9.48 7.46
N ALA A 125 3.84 -10.04 7.04
CA ALA A 125 3.09 -11.02 7.82
C ALA A 125 3.89 -12.27 8.25
N ALA A 126 4.83 -12.74 7.42
CA ALA A 126 5.63 -13.93 7.75
C ALA A 126 6.72 -13.69 8.82
N ARG A 127 6.92 -12.46 9.29
CA ARG A 127 7.89 -12.14 10.35
C ARG A 127 7.22 -12.19 11.72
N LYS A 128 7.97 -12.55 12.76
CA LYS A 128 7.47 -12.63 14.15
C LYS A 128 6.87 -11.30 14.62
N THR A 129 7.53 -10.19 14.30
CA THR A 129 7.06 -8.83 14.60
C THR A 129 5.96 -8.31 13.65
N LYS A 130 5.57 -9.09 12.64
CA LYS A 130 4.71 -8.67 11.50
C LYS A 130 5.25 -7.45 10.74
N ARG A 131 6.53 -7.10 10.93
CA ARG A 131 7.24 -5.96 10.33
C ARG A 131 8.53 -6.43 9.67
N GLN A 132 9.00 -5.71 8.65
CA GLN A 132 10.28 -5.99 8.00
C GLN A 132 11.47 -5.81 8.96
N SER A 133 12.63 -6.35 8.58
CA SER A 133 13.84 -6.29 9.40
C SER A 133 14.59 -4.95 9.22
N GLU A 134 14.40 -4.31 8.08
CA GLU A 134 14.90 -2.98 7.76
C GLU A 134 13.83 -1.90 7.94
N CYS A 135 14.22 -0.73 8.42
CA CYS A 135 13.30 0.41 8.51
C CYS A 135 13.00 1.00 7.12
N ARG A 136 11.90 1.74 7.02
CA ARG A 136 11.41 2.37 5.78
C ARG A 136 12.46 3.27 5.11
N LEU A 137 13.26 3.99 5.90
CA LEU A 137 14.35 4.83 5.39
C LEU A 137 15.44 4.00 4.71
N CYS A 138 15.99 3.00 5.41
CA CYS A 138 17.01 2.12 4.85
C CYS A 138 16.47 1.35 3.64
N LYS A 139 15.21 0.92 3.68
CA LYS A 139 14.54 0.27 2.56
C LYS A 139 14.42 1.20 1.34
N LYS A 140 14.09 2.47 1.53
CA LYS A 140 14.01 3.47 0.46
C LYS A 140 15.36 3.61 -0.26
N VAL A 141 16.45 3.75 0.51
CA VAL A 141 17.82 3.84 -0.02
C VAL A 141 18.24 2.54 -0.71
N TYR A 142 17.96 1.38 -0.11
CA TYR A 142 18.25 0.09 -0.74
C TYR A 142 17.47 -0.08 -2.06
N ASN A 143 16.20 0.31 -2.07
CA ASN A 143 15.38 0.26 -3.27
C ASN A 143 15.87 1.23 -4.34
N SER A 144 16.38 2.43 -4.01
CA SER A 144 16.91 3.35 -5.02
C SER A 144 18.14 2.78 -5.75
N ILE A 145 18.97 2.00 -5.05
CA ILE A 145 20.09 1.26 -5.65
C ILE A 145 19.55 0.16 -6.58
N LYS A 146 18.62 -0.66 -6.09
CA LYS A 146 18.05 -1.79 -6.85
C LYS A 146 17.15 -1.36 -8.01
N ASN A 147 16.55 -0.17 -7.93
CA ASN A 147 15.62 0.32 -8.95
C ASN A 147 16.32 0.70 -10.26
N GLN A 148 17.64 0.91 -10.25
CA GLN A 148 18.45 1.13 -11.45
C GLN A 148 18.46 -0.11 -12.36
N THR A 149 18.23 -1.30 -11.81
CA THR A 149 18.31 -2.58 -12.52
C THR A 149 16.96 -3.30 -12.62
N ARG A 150 15.85 -2.56 -12.45
CA ARG A 150 14.50 -3.11 -12.66
C ARG A 150 14.02 -2.76 -14.05
N THR A 151 13.56 -3.77 -14.80
CA THR A 151 12.90 -3.52 -16.09
C THR A 151 11.61 -2.70 -15.87
N ALA A 152 11.17 -1.94 -16.87
CA ALA A 152 9.92 -1.18 -16.77
C ALA A 152 8.73 -2.09 -16.39
N ASP A 153 8.73 -3.34 -16.83
CA ASP A 153 7.75 -4.36 -16.43
C ASP A 153 7.79 -4.67 -14.93
N GLN A 154 8.97 -4.80 -14.33
CA GLN A 154 9.10 -5.06 -12.89
C GLN A 154 8.68 -3.86 -12.03
N HIS A 155 8.93 -2.64 -12.51
CA HIS A 155 8.43 -1.42 -11.87
C HIS A 155 6.91 -1.30 -11.99
N ARG A 156 6.35 -1.63 -13.17
CA ARG A 156 4.90 -1.70 -13.42
C ARG A 156 4.23 -2.76 -12.55
N GLU A 157 4.82 -3.94 -12.47
CA GLU A 157 4.36 -5.03 -11.60
C GLU A 157 4.49 -4.62 -10.12
N ALA A 158 5.49 -3.87 -9.66
CA ALA A 158 5.63 -3.52 -8.24
C ALA A 158 4.63 -2.46 -7.73
N ALA A 159 3.99 -1.70 -8.61
CA ALA A 159 3.03 -0.67 -8.23
C ALA A 159 1.65 -1.28 -7.89
N GLN A 160 1.37 -1.51 -6.60
CA GLN A 160 0.10 -2.06 -6.10
C GLN A 160 -1.15 -1.31 -6.62
N LYS A 161 -1.07 0.02 -6.79
CA LYS A 161 -2.13 0.83 -7.39
C LYS A 161 -2.46 0.41 -8.83
N ARG A 162 -1.45 0.06 -9.65
CA ARG A 162 -1.68 -0.42 -11.02
C ARG A 162 -2.15 -1.87 -11.06
N ARG A 163 -1.74 -2.70 -10.08
CA ARG A 163 -2.29 -4.06 -9.91
C ARG A 163 -3.79 -4.04 -9.62
N LEU A 164 -4.26 -3.09 -8.81
CA LEU A 164 -5.70 -2.90 -8.58
C LEU A 164 -6.42 -2.70 -9.92
N TYR A 165 -6.01 -1.74 -10.77
CA TYR A 165 -6.65 -1.52 -12.07
C TYR A 165 -6.53 -2.69 -13.05
N ILE A 166 -5.37 -3.37 -13.08
CA ILE A 166 -5.19 -4.58 -13.91
C ILE A 166 -6.15 -5.69 -13.45
N GLU A 167 -6.30 -5.88 -12.14
CA GLU A 167 -7.15 -6.92 -11.58
C GLU A 167 -8.63 -6.55 -11.67
N LEU A 168 -9.00 -5.28 -11.47
CA LEU A 168 -10.36 -4.76 -11.70
C LEU A 168 -10.80 -5.02 -13.15
N GLY A 169 -9.89 -4.84 -14.11
CA GLY A 169 -10.15 -5.09 -15.53
C GLY A 169 -10.02 -6.56 -15.97
N GLY A 170 -9.57 -7.47 -15.10
CA GLY A 170 -9.39 -8.89 -15.46
C GLY A 170 -8.16 -9.20 -16.33
N GLY A 171 -7.12 -8.35 -16.31
CA GLY A 171 -5.98 -8.45 -17.21
C GLY A 171 -5.10 -9.69 -17.03
N GLN A 172 -4.75 -10.32 -18.16
CA GLN A 172 -3.70 -11.34 -18.24
C GLN A 172 -2.30 -10.71 -18.36
N ARG A 173 -1.25 -11.54 -18.25
CA ARG A 173 0.14 -11.07 -18.36
C ARG A 173 0.42 -10.59 -19.79
N ILE A 174 0.89 -9.34 -19.92
CA ILE A 174 1.30 -8.78 -21.21
C ILE A 174 2.56 -9.47 -21.75
N ASP A 175 2.50 -9.86 -23.02
CA ASP A 175 3.68 -10.23 -23.81
C ASP A 175 4.23 -8.98 -24.50
N SER A 176 5.14 -8.30 -23.81
CA SER A 176 5.79 -7.09 -24.31
C SER A 176 6.48 -7.29 -25.66
N ALA A 177 7.04 -8.48 -25.93
CA ALA A 177 7.73 -8.75 -27.19
C ALA A 177 6.74 -8.85 -28.35
N ALA A 178 5.62 -9.55 -28.14
CA ALA A 178 4.55 -9.63 -29.13
C ALA A 178 3.97 -8.24 -29.46
N VAL A 179 3.76 -7.38 -28.46
CA VAL A 179 3.28 -6.01 -28.71
C VAL A 179 4.31 -5.20 -29.51
N ILE A 180 5.59 -5.26 -29.14
CA ILE A 180 6.65 -4.55 -29.88
C ILE A 180 6.72 -5.03 -31.33
N GLN A 181 6.65 -6.35 -31.56
CA GLN A 181 6.65 -6.93 -32.90
C GLN A 181 5.43 -6.49 -33.72
N ARG A 182 4.23 -6.47 -33.12
CA ARG A 182 3.01 -6.00 -33.77
C ARG A 182 3.15 -4.59 -34.33
N PHE A 183 3.81 -3.70 -33.60
CA PHE A 183 4.03 -2.31 -34.01
C PHE A 183 5.37 -2.11 -34.75
N GLY A 184 6.05 -3.19 -35.18
CA GLY A 184 7.32 -3.11 -35.91
C GLY A 184 8.41 -2.37 -35.13
N GLY A 185 8.35 -2.40 -33.80
CA GLY A 185 9.27 -1.66 -32.94
C GLY A 185 9.14 -0.15 -32.97
N SER A 186 8.11 0.42 -33.61
CA SER A 186 7.96 1.85 -33.80
C SER A 186 6.76 2.44 -33.03
N CYS A 187 6.82 3.73 -32.70
CA CYS A 187 5.69 4.43 -32.11
C CYS A 187 4.49 4.40 -33.06
N PHE A 188 3.33 3.98 -32.58
CA PHE A 188 2.12 3.89 -33.41
C PHE A 188 1.73 5.23 -34.04
N LYS A 189 1.82 6.34 -33.28
CA LYS A 189 1.37 7.66 -33.72
C LYS A 189 2.35 8.34 -34.69
N CYS A 190 3.62 8.48 -34.31
CA CYS A 190 4.60 9.21 -35.14
C CYS A 190 5.54 8.33 -35.97
N GLY A 191 5.51 7.01 -35.79
CA GLY A 191 6.36 6.08 -36.56
C GLY A 191 7.85 6.10 -36.18
N ILE A 192 8.27 6.83 -35.15
CA ILE A 192 9.68 6.83 -34.72
C ILE A 192 10.10 5.42 -34.28
N ASP A 193 11.27 4.98 -34.73
CA ASP A 193 11.85 3.69 -34.36
C ASP A 193 12.23 3.68 -32.87
N LEU A 194 11.70 2.70 -32.14
CA LEU A 194 11.94 2.47 -30.71
C LEU A 194 12.75 1.18 -30.46
N THR A 195 13.35 0.57 -31.49
CA THR A 195 14.21 -0.61 -31.33
C THR A 195 15.59 -0.24 -30.80
N ALA A 196 16.12 0.92 -31.16
CA ALA A 196 17.46 1.41 -30.81
C ALA A 196 17.52 2.24 -29.51
N VAL A 197 16.40 2.42 -28.80
CA VAL A 197 16.40 3.16 -27.51
C VAL A 197 16.88 2.29 -26.36
N ASP A 198 18.04 2.66 -25.80
CA ASP A 198 18.67 1.97 -24.68
C ASP A 198 17.84 2.02 -23.39
N LYS A 199 17.01 3.06 -23.23
CA LYS A 199 16.19 3.27 -22.03
C LYS A 199 14.77 2.77 -22.25
N THR A 200 14.38 1.77 -21.45
CA THR A 200 12.98 1.28 -21.45
C THR A 200 11.96 2.37 -21.10
N SER A 201 12.37 3.49 -20.48
CA SER A 201 11.53 4.66 -20.22
C SER A 201 11.18 5.49 -21.44
N GLU A 202 11.73 5.17 -22.62
CA GLU A 202 11.39 5.87 -23.87
C GLU A 202 10.46 5.03 -24.75
N ARG A 203 10.29 3.75 -24.40
CA ARG A 203 9.43 2.77 -25.07
C ARG A 203 8.28 2.34 -24.17
N HIS A 204 7.11 2.95 -24.37
CA HIS A 204 5.95 2.72 -23.53
C HIS A 204 4.98 1.72 -24.15
N LEU A 205 4.49 0.80 -23.31
CA LEU A 205 3.32 -0.02 -23.62
C LEU A 205 2.18 0.60 -22.85
N ASP A 206 1.25 1.22 -23.58
CA ASP A 206 0.11 1.92 -23.02
C ASP A 206 -1.20 1.21 -23.36
N HIS A 207 -2.26 1.50 -22.62
CA HIS A 207 -3.55 0.92 -22.91
C HIS A 207 -4.17 1.61 -24.13
N THR A 208 -4.58 0.82 -25.12
CA THR A 208 -5.40 1.32 -26.24
C THR A 208 -6.68 1.90 -25.67
N LEU A 209 -7.50 1.06 -25.02
CA LEU A 209 -8.65 1.47 -24.22
C LEU A 209 -8.23 1.76 -22.78
N PRO A 210 -8.57 2.92 -22.19
CA PRO A 210 -7.99 3.36 -20.92
C PRO A 210 -8.34 2.55 -19.67
N ALA A 211 -7.38 2.39 -18.76
CA ALA A 211 -7.57 1.76 -17.45
C ALA A 211 -8.56 2.49 -16.53
N VAL A 212 -8.76 3.80 -16.73
CA VAL A 212 -9.76 4.60 -15.97
C VAL A 212 -11.18 4.08 -16.17
N PHE A 213 -11.44 3.45 -17.32
CA PHE A 213 -12.67 2.75 -17.70
C PHE A 213 -12.58 1.22 -17.53
N LEU A 214 -11.62 0.75 -16.73
CA LEU A 214 -11.42 -0.66 -16.37
C LEU A 214 -11.08 -1.59 -17.54
N TRP A 215 -10.54 -1.02 -18.61
CA TRP A 215 -9.93 -1.80 -19.68
C TRP A 215 -8.50 -2.20 -19.27
N PRO A 216 -8.21 -3.49 -19.09
CA PRO A 216 -6.91 -3.95 -18.62
C PRO A 216 -5.83 -3.78 -19.69
N LEU A 217 -4.57 -3.64 -19.28
CA LEU A 217 -3.43 -3.75 -20.18
C LEU A 217 -3.20 -5.22 -20.54
N THR A 218 -3.72 -5.67 -21.67
CA THR A 218 -3.41 -6.99 -22.25
C THR A 218 -2.48 -6.86 -23.44
N THR A 219 -1.97 -7.98 -23.94
CA THR A 219 -1.21 -8.00 -25.20
C THR A 219 -2.06 -7.40 -26.34
N GLU A 220 -3.35 -7.69 -26.38
CA GLU A 220 -4.29 -7.23 -27.40
C GLU A 220 -4.60 -5.73 -27.23
N ASN A 221 -4.90 -5.29 -26.00
CA ASN A 221 -5.24 -3.90 -25.66
C ASN A 221 -4.03 -2.98 -25.39
N ALA A 222 -2.82 -3.38 -25.78
CA ALA A 222 -1.63 -2.53 -25.64
C ALA A 222 -1.31 -1.78 -26.93
N THR A 223 -0.84 -0.54 -26.83
CA THR A 223 -0.27 0.22 -27.94
C THR A 223 1.18 0.59 -27.62
N LEU A 224 2.07 0.48 -28.62
CA LEU A 224 3.45 0.92 -28.49
C LEU A 224 3.55 2.42 -28.79
N LEU A 225 3.97 3.21 -27.81
CA LEU A 225 4.11 4.66 -27.94
C LEU A 225 5.49 5.15 -27.47
N CYS A 226 5.99 6.22 -28.09
CA CYS A 226 7.11 6.97 -27.53
C CYS A 226 6.66 7.78 -26.30
N ARG A 227 7.62 8.28 -25.52
CA ARG A 227 7.35 9.06 -24.30
C ARG A 227 6.41 10.25 -24.52
N THR A 228 6.59 10.99 -25.60
CA THR A 228 5.77 12.17 -25.94
C THR A 228 4.31 11.79 -26.13
N HIS A 229 4.02 10.89 -27.09
CA HIS A 229 2.63 10.51 -27.38
C HIS A 229 1.97 9.69 -26.27
N ASN A 230 2.74 8.92 -25.49
CA ASN A 230 2.22 8.30 -24.28
C ASN A 230 1.75 9.34 -23.25
N SER A 231 2.51 10.44 -23.12
CA SER A 231 2.16 11.51 -22.17
C SER A 231 0.98 12.34 -22.67
N GLU A 232 0.87 12.56 -23.99
CA GLU A 232 -0.30 13.19 -24.60
C GLU A 232 -1.56 12.34 -24.46
N LYS A 233 -1.46 11.01 -24.64
CA LYS A 233 -2.62 10.13 -24.52
C LYS A 233 -3.22 10.15 -23.13
N ALA A 234 -2.41 10.24 -22.06
CA ALA A 234 -2.83 10.50 -20.67
C ALA A 234 -4.07 9.75 -20.10
N GLY A 235 -4.50 8.63 -20.68
CA GLY A 235 -5.74 7.94 -20.30
C GLY A 235 -7.00 8.41 -21.05
N SER A 236 -6.86 9.28 -22.04
CA SER A 236 -7.89 9.65 -23.01
C SER A 236 -8.32 8.47 -23.88
N TRP A 237 -9.58 8.54 -24.32
CA TRP A 237 -10.16 7.56 -25.23
C TRP A 237 -9.53 7.68 -26.62
N PRO A 238 -9.40 6.59 -27.40
CA PRO A 238 -8.75 6.64 -28.72
C PRO A 238 -9.28 7.73 -29.66
N SER A 239 -10.60 7.93 -29.73
CA SER A 239 -11.23 8.94 -30.60
C SER A 239 -10.86 10.39 -30.27
N GLU A 240 -10.36 10.65 -29.05
CA GLU A 240 -9.93 11.99 -28.62
C GLU A 240 -8.51 12.32 -29.08
N ILE A 241 -7.71 11.32 -29.45
CA ILE A 241 -6.25 11.45 -29.66
C ILE A 241 -5.82 11.07 -31.08
N TYR A 242 -6.56 10.18 -31.74
CA TYR A 242 -6.21 9.63 -33.04
C TYR A 242 -7.18 10.08 -34.12
N SER A 243 -6.66 10.27 -35.34
CA SER A 243 -7.48 10.51 -36.53
C SER A 243 -8.26 9.26 -36.97
N ASP A 244 -9.29 9.40 -37.82
CA ASP A 244 -10.07 8.27 -38.37
C ASP A 244 -9.14 7.21 -39.01
N ASP A 245 -8.16 7.64 -39.80
CA ASP A 245 -7.17 6.75 -40.43
C ASP A 245 -6.27 6.04 -39.41
N GLU A 246 -5.87 6.73 -38.34
CA GLU A 246 -5.14 6.11 -37.22
C GLU A 246 -6.03 5.09 -36.51
N LEU A 247 -7.28 5.40 -36.20
CA LEU A 247 -8.20 4.49 -35.54
C LEU A 247 -8.47 3.22 -36.37
N ARG A 248 -8.58 3.33 -37.70
CA ARG A 248 -8.71 2.17 -38.60
C ARG A 248 -7.47 1.28 -38.56
N ARG A 249 -6.28 1.88 -38.61
CA ARG A 249 -5.01 1.14 -38.47
C ARG A 249 -4.91 0.48 -37.11
N LEU A 250 -5.29 1.18 -36.05
CA LEU A 250 -5.24 0.67 -34.69
C LEU A 250 -6.18 -0.52 -34.50
N ALA A 251 -7.40 -0.45 -35.05
CA ALA A 251 -8.35 -1.56 -35.07
C ALA A 251 -7.76 -2.80 -35.75
N ALA A 252 -7.19 -2.62 -36.96
CA ALA A 252 -6.59 -3.71 -37.72
C ALA A 252 -5.41 -4.37 -36.98
N MET A 253 -4.58 -3.59 -36.28
CA MET A 253 -3.44 -4.12 -35.53
C MET A 253 -3.85 -4.79 -34.22
N THR A 254 -4.76 -4.18 -33.47
CA THR A 254 -5.13 -4.63 -32.12
C THR A 254 -6.23 -5.68 -32.09
N GLY A 255 -7.03 -5.78 -33.15
CA GLY A 255 -8.24 -6.59 -33.19
C GLY A 255 -9.42 -5.97 -32.45
N ILE A 256 -9.28 -4.75 -31.92
CA ILE A 256 -10.38 -4.01 -31.29
C ILE A 256 -11.28 -3.49 -32.40
N GLU A 257 -12.59 -3.68 -32.26
CA GLU A 257 -13.54 -3.21 -33.26
C GLU A 257 -13.46 -1.70 -33.46
N TYR A 258 -13.48 -1.28 -34.73
CA TYR A 258 -13.40 0.13 -35.09
C TYR A 258 -14.46 0.98 -34.39
N ALA A 259 -15.70 0.46 -34.30
CA ALA A 259 -16.82 1.13 -33.64
C ALA A 259 -16.59 1.38 -32.14
N ILE A 260 -15.81 0.52 -31.46
CA ILE A 260 -15.45 0.72 -30.06
C ILE A 260 -14.46 1.88 -29.93
N LEU A 261 -13.48 1.95 -30.83
CA LEU A 261 -12.44 2.97 -30.80
C LEU A 261 -12.98 4.37 -31.13
N THR A 262 -13.95 4.47 -32.04
CA THR A 262 -14.58 5.74 -32.44
C THR A 262 -15.74 6.15 -31.54
N GLY A 263 -16.35 5.20 -30.85
CA GLY A 263 -17.50 5.44 -29.98
C GLY A 263 -17.15 6.21 -28.71
N GLU A 264 -18.19 6.51 -27.94
CA GLU A 264 -18.08 7.19 -26.65
C GLU A 264 -17.33 6.34 -25.61
N PRO A 265 -16.60 6.99 -24.67
CA PRO A 265 -15.93 6.29 -23.59
C PRO A 265 -16.92 5.48 -22.75
N HIS A 266 -16.61 4.20 -22.57
CA HIS A 266 -17.43 3.31 -21.76
C HIS A 266 -16.59 2.31 -20.97
N PHE A 267 -17.17 1.85 -19.86
CA PHE A 267 -16.53 0.86 -19.00
C PHE A 267 -16.48 -0.52 -19.68
N ASN A 268 -15.40 -1.26 -19.41
CA ASN A 268 -15.25 -2.64 -19.86
C ASN A 268 -16.47 -3.49 -19.41
N PRO A 269 -17.28 -4.00 -20.35
CA PRO A 269 -18.50 -4.74 -20.01
C PRO A 269 -18.24 -5.99 -19.17
N GLN A 270 -17.10 -6.66 -19.38
CA GLN A 270 -16.71 -7.84 -18.58
C GLN A 270 -16.40 -7.46 -17.13
N ALA A 271 -15.78 -6.30 -16.92
CA ALA A 271 -15.50 -5.78 -15.59
C ALA A 271 -16.82 -5.43 -14.87
N ILE A 272 -17.75 -4.75 -15.55
CA ILE A 272 -19.09 -4.45 -15.03
C ILE A 272 -19.84 -5.72 -14.62
N ALA A 273 -19.90 -6.72 -15.50
CA ALA A 273 -20.53 -8.00 -15.20
C ALA A 273 -19.89 -8.70 -13.99
N ARG A 274 -18.56 -8.58 -13.82
CA ARG A 274 -17.85 -9.12 -12.68
C ARG A 274 -18.21 -8.40 -11.38
N PHE A 275 -18.31 -7.07 -11.37
CA PHE A 275 -18.70 -6.29 -10.19
C PHE A 275 -20.16 -6.41 -9.80
N GLY A 276 -21.02 -6.97 -10.66
CA GLY A 276 -22.38 -7.37 -10.29
C GLY A 276 -22.45 -8.59 -9.35
N ARG A 277 -21.31 -9.22 -8.99
CA ARG A 277 -21.26 -10.41 -8.15
C ARG A 277 -20.62 -10.10 -6.79
N SER A 278 -21.35 -10.36 -5.71
CA SER A 278 -20.92 -10.07 -4.32
C SER A 278 -19.59 -10.73 -3.97
N GLU A 279 -19.41 -12.00 -4.30
CA GLU A 279 -18.17 -12.75 -4.02
C GLU A 279 -16.91 -12.08 -4.62
N GLU A 280 -17.03 -11.51 -5.82
CA GLU A 280 -15.92 -10.85 -6.51
C GLU A 280 -15.60 -9.50 -5.89
N VAL A 281 -16.64 -8.75 -5.51
CA VAL A 281 -16.51 -7.48 -4.81
C VAL A 281 -15.89 -7.69 -3.43
N ASP A 282 -16.39 -8.66 -2.66
CA ASP A 282 -15.91 -8.96 -1.31
C ASP A 282 -14.45 -9.44 -1.32
N ALA A 283 -14.09 -10.27 -2.30
CA ALA A 283 -12.71 -10.69 -2.51
C ALA A 283 -11.79 -9.50 -2.86
N LEU A 284 -12.27 -8.55 -3.67
CA LEU A 284 -11.55 -7.32 -3.99
C LEU A 284 -11.34 -6.46 -2.75
N LEU A 285 -12.41 -6.18 -1.99
CA LEU A 285 -12.38 -5.35 -0.79
C LEU A 285 -11.43 -5.93 0.27
N THR A 286 -11.47 -7.24 0.48
CA THR A 286 -10.58 -7.93 1.42
C THR A 286 -9.12 -7.78 0.99
N ARG A 287 -8.83 -8.00 -0.29
CA ARG A 287 -7.46 -7.99 -0.83
C ARG A 287 -6.85 -6.59 -0.86
N TYR A 288 -7.67 -5.59 -1.14
CA TYR A 288 -7.25 -4.21 -1.34
C TYR A 288 -7.72 -3.27 -0.23
N ALA A 289 -8.09 -3.80 0.95
CA ALA A 289 -8.47 -3.03 2.13
C ALA A 289 -7.51 -1.87 2.47
N PRO A 290 -6.17 -1.99 2.33
CA PRO A 290 -5.25 -0.87 2.57
C PRO A 290 -5.36 0.29 1.55
N TYR A 291 -6.12 0.11 0.47
CA TYR A 291 -6.30 1.07 -0.63
C TYR A 291 -7.76 1.50 -0.78
N MET A 292 -8.52 1.49 0.33
CA MET A 292 -9.95 1.76 0.31
C MET A 292 -10.30 3.11 -0.34
N ASP A 293 -9.51 4.16 -0.13
CA ASP A 293 -9.71 5.47 -0.77
C ASP A 293 -9.71 5.40 -2.32
N GLU A 294 -8.89 4.52 -2.90
CA GLU A 294 -8.88 4.33 -4.36
C GLU A 294 -10.08 3.51 -4.82
N ILE A 295 -10.51 2.52 -4.03
CA ILE A 295 -11.72 1.74 -4.30
C ILE A 295 -12.95 2.65 -4.27
N MET A 296 -13.07 3.55 -3.29
CA MET A 296 -14.15 4.53 -3.19
C MET A 296 -14.22 5.42 -4.45
N ARG A 297 -13.08 5.88 -4.96
CA ARG A 297 -13.04 6.66 -6.22
C ARG A 297 -13.49 5.85 -7.43
N VAL A 298 -13.13 4.56 -7.50
CA VAL A 298 -13.59 3.68 -8.58
C VAL A 298 -15.09 3.42 -8.46
N ARG A 299 -15.60 3.17 -7.24
CA ARG A 299 -17.02 3.01 -6.93
C ARG A 299 -17.83 4.23 -7.38
N ASN A 300 -17.40 5.44 -7.02
CA ASN A 300 -18.11 6.67 -7.39
C ASN A 300 -18.15 6.85 -8.91
N ARG A 301 -17.02 6.66 -9.60
CA ARG A 301 -16.96 6.77 -11.07
C ARG A 301 -17.86 5.74 -11.77
N LEU A 302 -17.89 4.51 -11.26
CA LEU A 302 -18.77 3.46 -11.78
C LEU A 302 -20.25 3.82 -11.57
N LEU A 303 -20.59 4.27 -10.36
CA LEU A 303 -21.95 4.66 -10.00
C LEU A 303 -22.44 5.83 -10.86
N ASP A 304 -21.61 6.86 -11.05
CA ASP A 304 -21.94 8.03 -11.88
C ASP A 304 -22.17 7.65 -13.35
N ALA A 305 -21.33 6.78 -13.90
CA ALA A 305 -21.36 6.47 -15.32
C ALA A 305 -22.32 5.34 -15.70
N THR A 306 -22.58 4.40 -14.79
CA THR A 306 -23.32 3.16 -15.11
C THR A 306 -24.50 2.90 -14.19
N GLY A 307 -24.62 3.63 -13.08
CA GLY A 307 -25.59 3.34 -12.02
C GLY A 307 -25.22 2.15 -11.14
N LEU A 308 -24.12 1.45 -11.40
CA LEU A 308 -23.66 0.32 -10.60
C LEU A 308 -22.95 0.79 -9.33
N ASP A 309 -23.56 0.56 -8.17
CA ASP A 309 -22.91 0.71 -6.87
C ASP A 309 -22.30 -0.62 -6.42
N ILE A 310 -20.97 -0.75 -6.55
CA ILE A 310 -20.26 -1.97 -6.13
C ILE A 310 -20.32 -2.17 -4.61
N PHE A 311 -20.52 -1.12 -3.81
CA PHE A 311 -20.65 -1.28 -2.35
C PHE A 311 -22.02 -1.85 -1.97
N ALA A 312 -23.08 -1.51 -2.71
CA ALA A 312 -24.40 -2.09 -2.51
C ALA A 312 -24.45 -3.59 -2.86
N VAL A 313 -23.53 -4.07 -3.70
CA VAL A 313 -23.38 -5.48 -4.07
C VAL A 313 -22.56 -6.28 -3.03
N SER A 314 -21.74 -5.61 -2.23
CA SER A 314 -20.87 -6.23 -1.22
C SER A 314 -21.66 -6.74 -0.01
N THR A 315 -21.21 -7.85 0.60
CA THR A 315 -21.77 -8.34 1.88
C THR A 315 -20.93 -7.95 3.10
N ILE A 316 -19.73 -7.40 2.90
CA ILE A 316 -18.76 -7.14 3.97
C ILE A 316 -18.43 -5.66 4.17
N VAL A 317 -18.91 -4.78 3.28
CA VAL A 317 -18.63 -3.35 3.39
C VAL A 317 -19.45 -2.75 4.55
N SER A 318 -18.80 -1.95 5.39
CA SER A 318 -19.48 -1.26 6.49
C SER A 318 -20.10 0.05 6.02
N GLU A 319 -21.16 0.49 6.71
CA GLU A 319 -21.85 1.75 6.43
C GLU A 319 -20.91 2.97 6.50
N ALA A 320 -19.92 2.94 7.41
CA ALA A 320 -18.90 3.99 7.51
C ALA A 320 -18.09 4.17 6.21
N TRP A 321 -17.81 3.08 5.47
CA TRP A 321 -17.12 3.17 4.18
C TRP A 321 -18.03 3.70 3.07
N VAL A 322 -19.32 3.39 3.13
CA VAL A 322 -20.31 3.93 2.19
C VAL A 322 -20.44 5.44 2.37
N GLN A 323 -20.63 5.90 3.60
CA GLN A 323 -20.73 7.33 3.93
C GLN A 323 -19.48 8.11 3.48
N ARG A 324 -18.29 7.60 3.80
CA ARG A 324 -17.03 8.21 3.36
C ARG A 324 -16.87 8.23 1.84
N ALA A 325 -17.37 7.23 1.13
CA ALA A 325 -17.35 7.23 -0.33
C ALA A 325 -18.30 8.29 -0.91
N ASP A 326 -19.48 8.43 -0.33
CA ASP A 326 -20.47 9.44 -0.74
C ASP A 326 -19.96 10.87 -0.48
N GLU A 327 -19.28 11.12 0.64
CA GLU A 327 -18.59 12.39 0.93
C GLU A 327 -17.48 12.72 -0.09
N LEU A 328 -16.83 11.70 -0.67
CA LEU A 328 -15.83 11.90 -1.73
C LEU A 328 -16.45 12.13 -3.11
N ARG A 329 -17.77 11.98 -3.25
CA ARG A 329 -18.52 12.14 -4.50
C ARG A 329 -19.12 13.55 -4.63
N SER A 330 -19.41 14.22 -3.51
CA SER A 330 -19.89 15.60 -3.44
C SER A 330 -18.83 16.62 -3.81
#